data_AF-C7NJ92-F1
#
_entry.id   AF-C7NJ92-F1
#
_cell.length_a   1.000
_cell.length_b   1.000
_cell.length_c   1.000
_cell.angle_alpha   90.00
_cell.angle_beta   90.00
_cell.angle_gamma   90.00
#
_symmetry.space_group_name_H-M   'P 1'
#
loop_
_entity.id
_entity.type
_entity.pdbx_description
1 polymer ?
#
loop_
_entity_poly.entity_id
_entity_poly.type
_entity_poly.pdbx_seq_one_letter_code
_entity_poly.pdbx_strand_id
1 'polypeptide(L)'
;MGKLPPARTGTAPELPAADCTDAGRELAGEEAYLERPEPARFVAEGGFTRSLERFHTEFCRTTNPAQAERTVAKHSTALWRDAVKRAQGKGPVRGTLSAGDDRPLYWTRLAMAATLRQWGPQFALSEADRQGLIDDLDRISRRQVDAFATTSQGRPGQFDLEAVNGAWRGGFTPPEPVTTDCPAPANPGTVREDGPTPGSQARAGGGGDYLSNEIAYRATLLRDALGLGAPGGHIHTPVLEGLDAENPAELTNPTFEANREAITAQVQALVTEVGRSVQ
;
A
#
# COMPACT_ATOMS: atom_id res chain seq x y z
N MET A 1 -4.11 31.83 -41.55
CA MET A 1 -5.13 32.22 -40.54
C MET A 1 -6.41 31.45 -40.81
N GLY A 2 -6.56 30.28 -40.21
CA GLY A 2 -7.81 29.53 -40.16
C GLY A 2 -8.05 29.14 -38.71
N LYS A 3 -9.13 29.65 -38.10
CA LYS A 3 -9.48 29.35 -36.70
C LYS A 3 -9.91 27.89 -36.60
N LEU A 4 -9.26 27.13 -35.72
CA LEU A 4 -9.77 25.83 -35.28
C LEU A 4 -11.16 26.02 -34.62
N PRO A 5 -12.12 25.10 -34.85
CA PRO A 5 -13.39 25.14 -34.14
C PRO A 5 -13.18 24.81 -32.64
N PRO A 6 -14.03 25.35 -31.74
CA PRO A 6 -13.93 25.06 -30.33
C PRO A 6 -14.19 23.57 -30.06
N ALA A 7 -13.40 23.01 -29.15
CA ALA A 7 -13.57 21.65 -28.66
C ALA A 7 -14.98 21.50 -28.06
N ARG A 8 -15.69 20.44 -28.46
CA ARG A 8 -16.95 20.06 -27.84
C ARG A 8 -16.66 19.65 -26.40
N THR A 9 -17.22 20.38 -25.44
CA THR A 9 -17.30 19.96 -24.05
C THR A 9 -18.17 18.72 -23.98
N GLY A 10 -17.53 17.54 -23.93
CA GLY A 10 -18.21 16.33 -23.50
C GLY A 10 -18.53 16.48 -22.02
N THR A 11 -19.81 16.58 -21.69
CA THR A 11 -20.29 16.46 -20.31
C THR A 11 -19.90 15.07 -19.81
N ALA A 12 -19.17 15.02 -18.69
CA ALA A 12 -19.00 13.79 -17.93
C ALA A 12 -20.39 13.22 -17.59
N PRO A 13 -20.56 11.88 -17.58
CA PRO A 13 -21.81 11.30 -17.13
C PRO A 13 -22.05 11.73 -15.67
N GLU A 14 -23.12 12.49 -15.47
CA GLU A 14 -23.58 12.93 -14.16
C GLU A 14 -24.23 11.73 -13.46
N LEU A 15 -23.59 11.22 -12.40
CA LEU A 15 -24.16 10.17 -11.57
C LEU A 15 -25.38 10.74 -10.81
N PRO A 16 -26.54 10.07 -10.80
CA PRO A 16 -27.74 10.62 -10.20
C PRO A 16 -27.59 10.78 -8.67
N ALA A 17 -27.87 11.99 -8.19
CA ALA A 17 -27.96 12.33 -6.78
C ALA A 17 -29.10 11.58 -6.09
N ALA A 18 -28.73 10.54 -5.35
CA ALA A 18 -29.43 10.08 -4.15
C ALA A 18 -28.33 9.86 -3.11
N ASP A 19 -27.67 10.95 -2.73
CA ASP A 19 -26.40 10.87 -2.04
C ASP A 19 -26.66 10.48 -0.60
N CYS A 20 -26.55 9.18 -0.32
CA CYS A 20 -26.51 8.67 1.04
C CYS A 20 -25.21 9.08 1.75
N THR A 21 -24.38 9.92 1.12
CA THR A 21 -23.15 10.52 1.61
C THR A 21 -23.35 12.02 1.82
N ASP A 22 -22.76 12.53 2.90
CA ASP A 22 -22.65 13.95 3.21
C ASP A 22 -21.26 14.43 2.75
N ALA A 23 -21.20 15.06 1.57
CA ALA A 23 -19.98 15.65 1.03
C ALA A 23 -19.43 16.80 1.88
N GLY A 24 -20.22 17.35 2.81
CA GLY A 24 -19.78 18.37 3.78
C GLY A 24 -18.97 17.79 4.94
N ARG A 25 -18.93 16.47 5.09
CA ARG A 25 -18.13 15.80 6.11
C ARG A 25 -16.68 15.70 5.67
N GLU A 26 -15.81 16.35 6.44
CA GLU A 26 -14.39 16.51 6.12
C GLU A 26 -13.68 15.15 5.97
N LEU A 27 -12.91 15.03 4.89
CA LEU A 27 -11.96 13.95 4.68
C LEU A 27 -10.63 14.35 5.30
N ALA A 28 -10.01 13.45 6.05
CA ALA A 28 -8.77 13.74 6.78
C ALA A 28 -7.59 12.91 6.26
N GLY A 29 -6.38 13.46 6.42
CA GLY A 29 -5.14 12.77 6.06
C GLY A 29 -5.10 12.41 4.57
N GLU A 30 -4.91 11.13 4.27
CA GLU A 30 -4.77 10.67 2.89
C GLU A 30 -6.07 10.78 2.08
N GLU A 31 -7.24 10.68 2.72
CA GLU A 31 -8.54 10.75 2.05
C GLU A 31 -8.76 12.10 1.35
N ALA A 32 -8.18 13.20 1.88
CA ALA A 32 -8.27 14.53 1.27
C ALA A 32 -7.65 14.59 -0.13
N TYR A 33 -6.71 13.70 -0.47
CA TYR A 33 -6.15 13.64 -1.82
C TYR A 33 -7.16 13.16 -2.87
N LEU A 34 -8.29 12.55 -2.47
CA LEU A 34 -9.36 12.11 -3.38
C LEU A 34 -10.03 13.28 -4.12
N GLU A 35 -9.89 14.52 -3.65
CA GLU A 35 -10.36 15.71 -4.35
C GLU A 35 -9.57 16.01 -5.64
N ARG A 36 -8.38 15.41 -5.77
CA ARG A 36 -7.54 15.56 -6.96
C ARG A 36 -8.01 14.61 -8.08
N PRO A 37 -7.72 14.92 -9.35
CA PRO A 37 -8.16 14.07 -10.46
C PRO A 37 -7.38 12.74 -10.57
N GLU A 38 -6.15 12.66 -10.06
CA GLU A 38 -5.27 11.49 -10.25
C GLU A 38 -5.81 10.22 -9.55
N PRO A 39 -6.28 10.24 -8.29
CA PRO A 39 -6.91 9.07 -7.66
C PRO A 39 -8.05 8.47 -8.47
N ALA A 40 -8.98 9.31 -8.97
CA ALA A 40 -10.09 8.85 -9.79
C ALA A 40 -9.60 8.20 -11.09
N ARG A 41 -8.54 8.75 -11.70
CA ARG A 41 -7.87 8.14 -12.86
C ARG A 41 -7.24 6.80 -12.51
N PHE A 42 -6.54 6.66 -11.39
CA PHE A 42 -5.98 5.36 -10.97
C PHE A 42 -7.06 4.30 -10.79
N VAL A 43 -8.18 4.63 -10.16
CA VAL A 43 -9.31 3.70 -9.99
C VAL A 43 -9.89 3.28 -11.34
N ALA A 44 -10.09 4.24 -12.25
CA ALA A 44 -10.66 3.99 -13.57
C ALA A 44 -9.70 3.19 -14.48
N GLU A 45 -8.48 3.67 -14.65
CA GLU A 45 -7.46 3.07 -15.50
C GLU A 45 -6.96 1.72 -14.92
N GLY A 46 -7.15 1.45 -13.62
CA GLY A 46 -6.92 0.15 -13.01
C GLY A 46 -8.08 -0.85 -13.11
N GLY A 47 -9.27 -0.40 -13.51
CA GLY A 47 -10.46 -1.24 -13.71
C GLY A 47 -11.37 -1.42 -12.51
N PHE A 48 -11.21 -0.61 -11.45
CA PHE A 48 -11.92 -0.79 -10.18
C PHE A 48 -13.20 0.07 -10.03
N THR A 49 -13.54 0.93 -11.01
CA THR A 49 -14.74 1.79 -10.98
C THR A 49 -16.01 1.02 -10.60
N ARG A 50 -16.24 -0.14 -11.24
CA ARG A 50 -17.44 -0.96 -10.96
C ARG A 50 -17.46 -1.56 -9.55
N SER A 51 -16.29 -1.77 -8.94
CA SER A 51 -16.21 -2.21 -7.54
C SER A 51 -16.66 -1.10 -6.60
N LEU A 52 -16.19 0.13 -6.83
CA LEU A 52 -16.59 1.30 -6.06
C LEU A 52 -18.08 1.64 -6.24
N GLU A 53 -18.60 1.64 -7.47
CA GLU A 53 -20.02 1.89 -7.77
C GLU A 53 -20.95 0.89 -7.07
N ARG A 54 -20.60 -0.40 -7.08
CA ARG A 54 -21.38 -1.45 -6.42
C ARG A 54 -21.33 -1.32 -4.91
N PHE A 55 -20.16 -0.98 -4.36
CA PHE A 55 -20.00 -0.71 -2.93
C PHE A 55 -20.92 0.44 -2.49
N HIS A 56 -20.82 1.59 -3.16
CA HIS A 56 -21.64 2.76 -2.90
C HIS A 56 -23.14 2.44 -2.99
N THR A 57 -23.56 1.80 -4.09
CA THR A 57 -24.98 1.44 -4.33
C THR A 57 -25.53 0.50 -3.25
N GLU A 58 -24.76 -0.49 -2.80
CA GLU A 58 -25.19 -1.40 -1.74
C GLU A 58 -25.17 -0.74 -0.36
N PHE A 59 -24.23 0.18 -0.10
CA PHE A 59 -24.20 0.96 1.13
C PHE A 59 -25.40 1.90 1.27
N CYS A 60 -25.80 2.59 0.19
CA CYS A 60 -27.01 3.43 0.21
C CYS A 60 -28.31 2.65 0.46
N ARG A 61 -28.31 1.31 0.27
CA ARG A 61 -29.46 0.43 0.54
C ARG A 61 -29.40 -0.25 1.90
N THR A 62 -28.37 0.04 2.69
CA THR A 62 -28.20 -0.54 4.01
C THR A 62 -29.14 0.12 5.01
N THR A 63 -29.91 -0.70 5.72
CA THR A 63 -31.01 -0.24 6.58
C THR A 63 -30.76 -0.45 8.08
N ASN A 64 -29.70 -1.18 8.42
CA ASN A 64 -29.35 -1.50 9.81
C ASN A 64 -27.85 -1.81 9.95
N PRO A 65 -27.29 -1.73 11.19
CA PRO A 65 -25.86 -1.96 11.44
C PRO A 65 -25.37 -3.33 10.96
N ALA A 66 -26.12 -4.40 11.24
CA ALA A 66 -25.72 -5.75 10.84
C ALA A 66 -25.62 -5.92 9.31
N GLN A 67 -26.45 -5.20 8.54
CA GLN A 67 -26.33 -5.16 7.09
C GLN A 67 -25.10 -4.36 6.64
N ALA A 68 -24.74 -3.28 7.35
CA ALA A 68 -23.54 -2.50 7.07
C ALA A 68 -22.28 -3.35 7.21
N GLU A 69 -22.15 -4.08 8.31
CA GLU A 69 -21.04 -5.02 8.58
C GLU A 69 -20.91 -6.08 7.47
N ARG A 70 -22.03 -6.71 7.08
CA ARG A 70 -22.05 -7.69 5.99
C ARG A 70 -21.64 -7.07 4.65
N THR A 71 -22.05 -5.83 4.37
CA THR A 71 -21.68 -5.11 3.15
C THR A 71 -20.18 -4.80 3.15
N VAL A 72 -19.60 -4.30 4.26
CA VAL A 72 -18.14 -4.12 4.40
C VAL A 72 -17.41 -5.42 4.13
N ALA A 73 -17.77 -6.50 4.83
CA ALA A 73 -17.07 -7.78 4.72
C ALA A 73 -17.12 -8.34 3.30
N LYS A 74 -18.30 -8.29 2.65
CA LYS A 74 -18.50 -8.76 1.27
C LYS A 74 -17.62 -8.00 0.27
N HIS A 75 -17.68 -6.68 0.27
CA HIS A 75 -16.98 -5.89 -0.74
C HIS A 75 -15.48 -5.79 -0.49
N SER A 76 -15.04 -5.76 0.78
CA SER A 76 -13.63 -5.79 1.14
C SER A 76 -12.96 -7.10 0.72
N THR A 77 -13.64 -8.23 0.96
CA THR A 77 -13.18 -9.55 0.51
C THR A 77 -13.14 -9.64 -1.01
N ALA A 78 -14.17 -9.11 -1.68
CA ALA A 78 -14.23 -9.08 -3.14
C ALA A 78 -13.09 -8.22 -3.72
N LEU A 79 -12.84 -7.04 -3.16
CA LEU A 79 -11.78 -6.14 -3.57
C LEU A 79 -10.41 -6.82 -3.49
N TRP A 80 -10.08 -7.41 -2.32
CA TRP A 80 -8.84 -8.16 -2.15
C TRP A 80 -8.69 -9.28 -3.18
N ARG A 81 -9.72 -10.13 -3.30
CA ARG A 81 -9.69 -11.28 -4.20
C ARG A 81 -9.54 -10.88 -5.66
N ASP A 82 -10.24 -9.84 -6.08
CA ASP A 82 -10.22 -9.36 -7.46
C ASP A 82 -8.88 -8.65 -7.76
N ALA A 83 -8.30 -7.93 -6.81
CA ALA A 83 -6.97 -7.34 -6.95
C ALA A 83 -5.85 -8.39 -7.03
N VAL A 84 -5.87 -9.43 -6.19
CA VAL A 84 -4.94 -10.56 -6.28
C VAL A 84 -5.08 -11.27 -7.63
N LYS A 85 -6.30 -11.55 -8.08
CA LYS A 85 -6.52 -12.15 -9.40
C LYS A 85 -5.96 -11.27 -10.51
N ARG A 86 -6.24 -9.96 -10.48
CA ARG A 86 -5.71 -8.98 -11.43
C ARG A 86 -4.18 -9.03 -11.47
N ALA A 87 -3.52 -8.95 -10.32
CA ALA A 87 -2.06 -9.04 -10.21
C ALA A 87 -1.48 -10.34 -10.77
N GLN A 88 -2.22 -11.45 -10.65
CA GLN A 88 -1.87 -12.74 -11.24
C GLN A 88 -2.24 -12.86 -12.74
N GLY A 89 -2.70 -11.79 -13.40
CA GLY A 89 -3.17 -11.79 -14.79
C GLY A 89 -4.51 -12.50 -15.00
N LYS A 90 -5.22 -12.84 -13.92
CA LYS A 90 -6.46 -13.62 -13.89
C LYS A 90 -7.67 -12.73 -13.58
N GLY A 91 -8.86 -13.32 -13.72
CA GLY A 91 -10.10 -12.73 -13.25
C GLY A 91 -10.66 -11.63 -14.17
N PRO A 92 -11.78 -11.01 -13.74
CA PRO A 92 -12.58 -10.14 -14.59
C PRO A 92 -12.16 -8.66 -14.55
N VAL A 93 -11.39 -8.22 -13.54
CA VAL A 93 -10.94 -6.84 -13.43
C VAL A 93 -9.80 -6.60 -14.40
N ARG A 94 -9.99 -5.66 -15.32
CA ARG A 94 -9.03 -5.28 -16.37
C ARG A 94 -8.95 -3.75 -16.44
N GLY A 95 -7.77 -3.24 -16.71
CA GLY A 95 -7.48 -1.81 -16.85
C GLY A 95 -6.33 -1.60 -17.83
N THR A 96 -6.04 -0.34 -18.13
CA THR A 96 -4.91 0.08 -18.98
C THR A 96 -3.59 0.15 -18.21
N LEU A 97 -3.65 0.36 -16.89
CA LEU A 97 -2.47 0.30 -16.01
C LEU A 97 -1.99 -1.14 -15.83
N SER A 98 -0.71 -1.30 -15.54
CA SER A 98 -0.11 -2.63 -15.35
C SER A 98 -0.83 -3.44 -14.27
N ALA A 99 -0.93 -4.74 -14.49
CA ALA A 99 -1.61 -5.68 -13.59
C ALA A 99 -0.99 -5.71 -12.19
N GLY A 100 0.33 -5.52 -12.09
CA GLY A 100 1.07 -5.47 -10.83
C GLY A 100 1.14 -4.09 -10.17
N ASP A 101 0.57 -3.04 -10.78
CA ASP A 101 0.46 -1.73 -10.15
C ASP A 101 -0.63 -1.76 -9.06
N ASP A 102 -0.25 -1.44 -7.82
CA ASP A 102 -1.17 -1.44 -6.68
C ASP A 102 -1.92 -0.11 -6.50
N ARG A 103 -1.44 1.00 -7.08
CA ARG A 103 -2.05 2.33 -6.91
C ARG A 103 -3.57 2.31 -7.13
N PRO A 104 -4.11 1.61 -8.16
CA PRO A 104 -5.55 1.47 -8.30
C PRO A 104 -6.26 0.80 -7.11
N LEU A 105 -5.69 -0.26 -6.54
CA LEU A 105 -6.23 -0.93 -5.35
C LEU A 105 -6.19 0.00 -4.14
N TYR A 106 -5.06 0.67 -3.91
CA TYR A 106 -4.89 1.64 -2.82
C TYR A 106 -5.96 2.74 -2.89
N TRP A 107 -6.07 3.43 -4.02
CA TRP A 107 -7.05 4.52 -4.18
C TRP A 107 -8.50 4.02 -4.15
N THR A 108 -8.77 2.79 -4.62
CA THR A 108 -10.11 2.19 -4.49
C THR A 108 -10.47 1.95 -3.02
N ARG A 109 -9.55 1.41 -2.22
CA ARG A 109 -9.77 1.20 -0.78
C ARG A 109 -10.00 2.54 -0.07
N LEU A 110 -9.19 3.54 -0.37
CA LEU A 110 -9.32 4.87 0.22
C LEU A 110 -10.64 5.54 -0.16
N ALA A 111 -11.09 5.41 -1.41
CA ALA A 111 -12.41 5.89 -1.84
C ALA A 111 -13.58 5.16 -1.14
N MET A 112 -13.45 3.85 -0.89
CA MET A 112 -14.42 3.10 -0.09
C MET A 112 -14.44 3.56 1.38
N ALA A 113 -13.27 3.86 1.97
CA ALA A 113 -13.18 4.41 3.32
C ALA A 113 -13.82 5.81 3.41
N ALA A 114 -13.55 6.69 2.43
CA ALA A 114 -14.19 7.99 2.32
C ALA A 114 -15.71 7.88 2.18
N THR A 115 -16.20 6.91 1.38
CA THR A 115 -17.64 6.61 1.28
C THR A 115 -18.23 6.27 2.65
N LEU A 116 -17.59 5.39 3.43
CA LEU A 116 -18.03 5.06 4.80
C LEU A 116 -17.95 6.26 5.74
N ARG A 117 -16.92 7.11 5.58
CA ARG A 117 -16.77 8.31 6.38
C ARG A 117 -17.91 9.28 6.14
N GLN A 118 -18.27 9.51 4.88
CA GLN A 118 -19.31 10.47 4.50
C GLN A 118 -20.72 9.89 4.59
N TRP A 119 -20.89 8.57 4.68
CA TRP A 119 -22.20 7.92 4.69
C TRP A 119 -23.13 8.41 5.83
N GLY A 120 -24.30 8.93 5.48
CA GLY A 120 -25.40 9.28 6.38
C GLY A 120 -26.49 8.21 6.39
N PRO A 121 -26.39 7.15 7.22
CA PRO A 121 -27.43 6.13 7.33
C PRO A 121 -28.75 6.70 7.87
N GLN A 122 -29.86 6.04 7.53
CA GLN A 122 -31.19 6.34 8.10
C GLN A 122 -31.38 5.84 9.54
N PHE A 123 -30.36 5.19 10.11
CA PHE A 123 -30.36 4.66 11.47
C PHE A 123 -29.21 5.30 12.27
N ALA A 124 -29.31 5.27 13.60
CA ALA A 124 -28.27 5.79 14.47
C ALA A 124 -26.97 4.99 14.29
N LEU A 125 -25.89 5.68 13.90
CA LEU A 125 -24.54 5.14 13.80
C LEU A 125 -23.60 6.05 14.58
N SER A 126 -22.94 5.52 15.60
CA SER A 126 -21.96 6.29 16.35
C SER A 126 -20.68 6.48 15.53
N GLU A 127 -19.88 7.48 15.88
CA GLU A 127 -18.55 7.66 15.26
C GLU A 127 -17.61 6.47 15.52
N ALA A 128 -17.74 5.82 16.68
CA ALA A 128 -16.97 4.63 17.00
C ALA A 128 -17.37 3.44 16.10
N ASP A 129 -18.67 3.21 15.90
CA ASP A 129 -19.15 2.14 15.01
C ASP A 129 -18.76 2.42 13.56
N ARG A 130 -18.84 3.69 13.12
CA ARG A 130 -18.38 4.11 11.80
C ARG A 130 -16.89 3.83 11.62
N GLN A 131 -16.06 4.20 12.60
CA GLN A 131 -14.63 3.92 12.53
C GLN A 131 -14.36 2.40 12.54
N GLY A 132 -15.12 1.62 13.31
CA GLY A 132 -15.05 0.15 13.28
C GLY A 132 -15.33 -0.45 11.90
N LEU A 133 -16.31 0.09 11.15
CA LEU A 133 -16.56 -0.32 9.76
C LEU A 133 -15.39 0.01 8.81
N ILE A 134 -14.71 1.14 9.04
CA ILE A 134 -13.53 1.56 8.25
C ILE A 134 -12.33 0.67 8.59
N ASP A 135 -12.13 0.34 9.87
CA ASP A 135 -11.06 -0.55 10.32
C ASP A 135 -11.25 -1.97 9.76
N ASP A 136 -12.50 -2.45 9.75
CA ASP A 136 -12.86 -3.73 9.14
C ASP A 136 -12.67 -3.73 7.62
N LEU A 137 -13.02 -2.62 6.95
CA LEU A 137 -12.75 -2.44 5.52
C LEU A 137 -11.24 -2.59 5.25
N ASP A 138 -10.40 -1.87 6.00
CA ASP A 138 -8.95 -1.90 5.82
C ASP A 138 -8.38 -3.30 6.08
N ARG A 139 -8.71 -3.90 7.23
CA ARG A 139 -8.26 -5.23 7.63
C ARG A 139 -8.67 -6.33 6.64
N ILE A 140 -9.94 -6.36 6.23
CA ILE A 140 -10.46 -7.42 5.35
C ILE A 140 -9.94 -7.26 3.92
N SER A 141 -9.81 -6.03 3.43
CA SER A 141 -9.32 -5.76 2.06
C SER A 141 -7.81 -5.90 1.90
N ARG A 142 -7.07 -6.18 2.98
CA ARG A 142 -5.63 -6.52 3.00
C ARG A 142 -5.35 -7.99 3.32
N ARG A 143 -6.31 -8.69 3.93
CA ARG A 143 -6.18 -10.06 4.49
C ARG A 143 -5.14 -10.14 5.62
N GLN A 144 -5.06 -11.30 6.27
CA GLN A 144 -4.08 -11.60 7.32
C GLN A 144 -2.65 -11.60 6.75
N VAL A 145 -1.71 -11.10 7.54
CA VAL A 145 -0.28 -11.01 7.22
C VAL A 145 0.40 -12.33 7.59
N ASP A 146 0.96 -13.03 6.59
CA ASP A 146 1.75 -14.25 6.80
C ASP A 146 3.22 -13.95 7.15
N ALA A 147 3.75 -12.84 6.63
CA ALA A 147 5.07 -12.27 6.91
C ALA A 147 5.05 -10.77 6.56
N PHE A 148 5.97 -9.97 7.12
CA PHE A 148 6.14 -8.57 6.71
C PHE A 148 7.56 -8.26 6.27
N ALA A 149 7.68 -7.24 5.43
CA ALA A 149 8.94 -6.56 5.20
C ALA A 149 8.66 -5.06 5.14
N THR A 150 9.55 -4.25 5.71
CA THR A 150 9.59 -2.83 5.39
C THR A 150 10.37 -2.66 4.09
N THR A 151 9.89 -1.80 3.20
CA THR A 151 10.60 -1.49 1.95
C THR A 151 11.05 -0.04 1.98
N SER A 152 12.26 0.23 1.55
CA SER A 152 12.77 1.58 1.38
C SER A 152 13.44 1.75 0.04
N GLN A 153 13.50 2.99 -0.44
CA GLN A 153 14.30 3.30 -1.60
C GLN A 153 15.79 3.27 -1.19
N GLY A 154 16.57 2.49 -1.93
CA GLY A 154 18.02 2.39 -1.80
C GLY A 154 18.75 3.19 -2.87
N ARG A 155 19.89 2.65 -3.30
CA ARG A 155 20.75 3.25 -4.34
C ARG A 155 20.28 2.87 -5.75
N PRO A 156 20.60 3.67 -6.78
CA PRO A 156 20.32 3.28 -8.17
C PRO A 156 20.95 1.93 -8.53
N GLY A 157 20.22 1.13 -9.31
CA GLY A 157 20.74 -0.08 -9.96
C GLY A 157 20.93 -1.33 -9.10
N GLN A 158 20.68 -1.31 -7.78
CA GLN A 158 20.85 -2.50 -6.94
C GLN A 158 19.86 -2.61 -5.77
N PHE A 159 19.62 -3.85 -5.35
CA PHE A 159 18.92 -4.17 -4.11
C PHE A 159 19.92 -4.32 -2.97
N ASP A 160 19.58 -3.80 -1.80
CA ASP A 160 20.28 -4.08 -0.55
C ASP A 160 19.32 -4.86 0.38
N LEU A 161 19.80 -5.95 1.01
CA LEU A 161 19.00 -6.80 1.90
C LEU A 161 19.57 -6.76 3.31
N GLU A 162 18.73 -6.40 4.27
CA GLU A 162 19.12 -6.33 5.66
C GLU A 162 18.50 -7.47 6.46
N ALA A 163 19.35 -8.41 6.88
CA ALA A 163 18.94 -9.55 7.70
C ALA A 163 18.73 -9.19 9.18
N VAL A 164 19.35 -8.11 9.67
CA VAL A 164 19.23 -7.65 11.06
C VAL A 164 19.25 -6.12 11.14
N ASN A 165 18.44 -5.56 12.03
CA ASN A 165 18.53 -4.15 12.39
C ASN A 165 19.80 -3.92 13.22
N GLY A 166 20.72 -3.12 12.69
CA GLY A 166 22.01 -2.89 13.31
C GLY A 166 22.04 -1.67 14.22
N ALA A 167 21.49 -1.76 15.43
CA ALA A 167 22.15 -1.06 16.56
C ALA A 167 23.38 -1.88 16.98
N TRP A 168 24.44 -1.88 16.16
CA TRP A 168 25.61 -2.72 16.40
C TRP A 168 26.43 -2.24 17.62
N ARG A 169 26.88 -3.19 18.46
CA ARG A 169 27.72 -2.98 19.65
C ARG A 169 28.90 -3.96 19.70
N GLY A 170 30.12 -3.48 19.38
CA GLY A 170 31.41 -4.02 19.85
C GLY A 170 32.36 -4.63 18.79
N GLY A 171 33.53 -3.99 18.56
CA GLY A 171 34.59 -4.41 17.61
C GLY A 171 35.08 -3.25 16.70
N PHE A 172 36.00 -3.50 15.76
CA PHE A 172 36.37 -2.54 14.70
C PHE A 172 35.41 -2.67 13.51
N THR A 173 34.72 -1.60 13.17
CA THR A 173 33.79 -1.54 12.03
C THR A 173 34.55 -1.11 10.77
N PRO A 174 34.46 -1.84 9.65
CA PRO A 174 35.03 -1.37 8.39
C PRO A 174 34.30 -0.09 7.93
N PRO A 175 35.02 0.89 7.37
CA PRO A 175 34.43 2.18 6.95
C PRO A 175 33.44 2.06 5.78
N GLU A 176 33.41 0.92 5.09
CA GLU A 176 32.53 0.65 3.95
C GLU A 176 31.48 -0.43 4.28
N PRO A 177 30.28 -0.37 3.68
CA PRO A 177 29.27 -1.42 3.81
C PRO A 177 29.86 -2.79 3.48
N VAL A 178 29.68 -3.76 4.38
CA VAL A 178 30.07 -5.14 4.10
C VAL A 178 28.98 -5.80 3.29
N THR A 179 29.12 -5.79 1.96
CA THR A 179 28.33 -6.66 1.09
C THR A 179 28.82 -8.10 1.30
N THR A 180 27.93 -9.01 1.68
CA THR A 180 28.22 -10.45 1.66
C THR A 180 27.54 -11.07 0.47
N ASP A 181 28.29 -11.72 -0.42
CA ASP A 181 27.71 -12.55 -1.46
C ASP A 181 26.99 -13.75 -0.81
N CYS A 182 25.69 -13.87 -1.07
CA CYS A 182 24.92 -14.99 -0.54
C CYS A 182 25.45 -16.35 -1.08
N PRO A 183 25.47 -17.40 -0.24
CA PRO A 183 24.78 -17.52 1.05
C PRO A 183 25.63 -17.06 2.25
N ALA A 184 25.14 -16.07 3.00
CA ALA A 184 25.74 -15.63 4.25
C ALA A 184 25.38 -16.57 5.42
N PRO A 185 26.29 -16.83 6.38
CA PRO A 185 25.97 -17.60 7.58
C PRO A 185 24.90 -16.90 8.44
N ALA A 186 24.07 -17.70 9.12
CA ALA A 186 23.02 -17.19 10.01
C ALA A 186 23.60 -16.32 11.14
N ASN A 187 22.98 -15.16 11.38
CA ASN A 187 23.38 -14.26 12.46
C ASN A 187 22.86 -14.79 13.82
N PRO A 188 23.69 -14.97 14.85
CA PRO A 188 23.28 -15.46 16.16
C PRO A 188 22.54 -14.40 17.00
N GLY A 189 21.60 -13.65 16.42
CA GLY A 189 20.95 -12.46 16.99
C GLY A 189 20.68 -12.53 18.50
N THR A 190 20.89 -11.41 19.21
CA THR A 190 20.66 -11.35 20.67
C THR A 190 19.27 -10.78 20.96
N VAL A 191 18.44 -11.54 21.68
CA VAL A 191 17.16 -11.08 22.22
C VAL A 191 17.39 -10.56 23.64
N ARG A 192 16.84 -9.38 23.99
CA ARG A 192 16.80 -8.86 25.36
C ARG A 192 15.39 -8.43 25.72
N GLU A 193 14.92 -8.84 26.90
CA GLU A 193 13.59 -8.50 27.41
C GLU A 193 13.40 -6.98 27.60
N ASP A 194 14.45 -6.25 27.96
CA ASP A 194 14.38 -4.81 28.28
C ASP A 194 14.52 -3.87 27.07
N GLY A 195 14.60 -4.41 25.84
CA GLY A 195 14.83 -3.61 24.63
C GLY A 195 16.23 -2.97 24.55
N PRO A 196 16.41 -1.90 23.75
CA PRO A 196 17.71 -1.25 23.57
C PRO A 196 18.14 -0.49 24.85
N THR A 197 19.43 -0.52 25.17
CA THR A 197 19.96 0.26 26.31
C THR A 197 19.68 1.76 26.11
N PRO A 198 19.20 2.49 27.13
CA PRO A 198 19.05 3.94 27.08
C PRO A 198 20.33 4.62 26.56
N GLY A 199 20.19 5.51 25.57
CA GLY A 199 21.31 6.21 24.92
C GLY A 199 21.91 5.51 23.69
N SER A 200 21.30 4.42 23.20
CA SER A 200 21.66 3.82 21.90
C SER A 200 21.39 4.78 20.73
N GLN A 201 22.25 4.77 19.70
CA GLN A 201 22.07 5.50 18.44
C GLN A 201 22.19 4.53 17.25
N ALA A 202 21.47 4.80 16.16
CA ALA A 202 21.56 4.06 14.89
C ALA A 202 22.91 4.31 14.17
N ARG A 203 23.34 3.41 13.27
CA ARG A 203 24.64 3.47 12.54
C ARG A 203 24.46 3.52 11.02
N ALA A 204 25.45 4.06 10.31
CA ALA A 204 25.55 4.11 8.85
C ALA A 204 26.24 2.88 8.21
N GLY A 205 25.85 2.57 6.97
CA GLY A 205 26.21 1.38 6.15
C GLY A 205 24.96 0.92 5.38
N GLY A 206 25.03 0.28 4.19
CA GLY A 206 23.86 0.03 3.31
C GLY A 206 22.55 -0.24 4.07
N GLY A 207 21.67 0.77 4.08
CA GLY A 207 20.61 0.99 5.09
C GLY A 207 20.61 2.34 5.82
N GLY A 208 21.81 2.86 6.04
CA GLY A 208 22.17 4.11 6.72
C GLY A 208 21.83 4.17 8.21
N ASP A 209 22.26 5.26 8.85
CA ASP A 209 21.66 5.87 10.05
C ASP A 209 20.38 6.66 9.68
N TYR A 210 19.77 6.28 8.56
CA TYR A 210 18.71 6.99 7.89
C TYR A 210 17.34 6.42 8.27
N LEU A 211 16.28 7.12 7.86
CA LEU A 211 14.90 6.80 8.21
C LEU A 211 14.52 5.33 7.90
N SER A 212 15.11 4.73 6.86
CA SER A 212 14.90 3.33 6.48
C SER A 212 15.25 2.34 7.60
N ASN A 213 16.43 2.49 8.22
CA ASN A 213 16.86 1.64 9.32
C ASN A 213 15.98 1.86 10.58
N GLU A 214 15.56 3.10 10.84
CA GLU A 214 14.66 3.40 11.95
C GLU A 214 13.26 2.80 11.76
N ILE A 215 12.73 2.81 10.52
CA ILE A 215 11.46 2.17 10.16
C ILE A 215 11.55 0.66 10.37
N ALA A 216 12.61 0.02 9.86
CA ALA A 216 12.83 -1.41 10.02
C ALA A 216 12.95 -1.82 11.50
N TYR A 217 13.69 -1.04 12.29
CA TYR A 217 13.85 -1.23 13.72
C TYR A 217 12.51 -1.15 14.46
N ARG A 218 11.73 -0.08 14.26
CA ARG A 218 10.45 0.12 14.96
C ARG A 218 9.40 -0.91 14.57
N ALA A 219 9.33 -1.31 13.30
CA ALA A 219 8.42 -2.35 12.84
C ALA A 219 8.74 -3.70 13.50
N THR A 220 10.02 -4.03 13.63
CA THR A 220 10.49 -5.25 14.29
C THR A 220 10.20 -5.23 15.79
N LEU A 221 10.50 -4.12 16.47
CA LEU A 221 10.21 -3.96 17.89
C LEU A 221 8.71 -4.04 18.18
N LEU A 222 7.87 -3.45 17.33
CA LEU A 222 6.41 -3.52 17.47
C LEU A 222 5.90 -4.96 17.28
N ARG A 223 6.42 -5.71 16.30
CA ARG A 223 6.11 -7.14 16.13
C ARG A 223 6.38 -7.90 17.43
N ASP A 224 7.58 -7.73 17.99
CA ASP A 224 8.02 -8.45 19.19
C ASP A 224 7.18 -8.06 20.42
N ALA A 225 6.91 -6.77 20.59
CA ALA A 225 6.07 -6.27 21.69
C ALA A 225 4.62 -6.77 21.62
N LEU A 226 4.09 -7.00 20.42
CA LEU A 226 2.76 -7.59 20.20
C LEU A 226 2.77 -9.12 20.24
N GLY A 227 3.93 -9.76 20.42
CA GLY A 227 4.06 -11.22 20.43
C GLY A 227 3.71 -11.88 19.10
N LEU A 228 3.85 -11.16 17.98
CA LEU A 228 3.51 -11.68 16.66
C LEU A 228 4.63 -12.59 16.15
N GLY A 229 4.32 -13.85 15.87
CA GLY A 229 5.27 -14.82 15.31
C GLY A 229 5.54 -14.67 13.81
N ALA A 230 5.05 -13.60 13.17
CA ALA A 230 5.21 -13.38 11.74
C ALA A 230 6.68 -13.07 11.40
N PRO A 231 7.30 -13.77 10.43
CA PRO A 231 8.63 -13.43 9.93
C PRO A 231 8.68 -11.97 9.44
N GLY A 232 9.79 -11.29 9.73
CA GLY A 232 9.98 -9.85 9.46
C GLY A 232 11.36 -9.54 8.89
N GLY A 233 11.48 -8.55 8.01
CA GLY A 233 12.77 -8.08 7.47
C GLY A 233 12.69 -6.69 6.82
N HIS A 234 13.79 -6.26 6.19
CA HIS A 234 13.89 -4.99 5.47
C HIS A 234 14.52 -5.17 4.09
N ILE A 235 13.94 -4.51 3.08
CA ILE A 235 14.38 -4.55 1.68
C ILE A 235 14.59 -3.12 1.18
N HIS A 236 15.77 -2.84 0.62
CA HIS A 236 15.97 -1.66 -0.20
C HIS A 236 15.79 -2.00 -1.67
N THR A 237 14.87 -1.32 -2.33
CA THR A 237 14.70 -1.41 -3.79
C THR A 237 15.56 -0.36 -4.49
N PRO A 238 16.01 -0.60 -5.73
CA PRO A 238 16.53 0.46 -6.57
C PRO A 238 15.56 1.64 -6.69
N VAL A 239 16.09 2.82 -7.04
CA VAL A 239 15.27 3.99 -7.39
C VAL A 239 14.36 3.64 -8.57
N LEU A 240 13.07 3.99 -8.46
CA LEU A 240 12.14 3.96 -9.59
C LEU A 240 12.48 5.11 -10.54
N GLU A 241 12.75 4.78 -11.79
CA GLU A 241 13.18 5.73 -12.82
C GLU A 241 12.20 5.75 -14.00
N GLY A 242 12.30 6.77 -14.85
CA GLY A 242 11.65 6.80 -16.16
C GLY A 242 10.45 7.72 -16.30
N LEU A 243 9.90 8.28 -15.22
CA LEU A 243 8.91 9.36 -15.30
C LEU A 243 9.60 10.72 -15.42
N ASP A 244 9.00 11.64 -16.17
CA ASP A 244 9.47 13.01 -16.26
C ASP A 244 9.12 13.80 -14.98
N ALA A 245 10.15 14.23 -14.26
CA ALA A 245 10.00 15.01 -13.02
C ALA A 245 9.33 16.38 -13.26
N GLU A 246 9.38 16.90 -14.49
CA GLU A 246 8.76 18.18 -14.87
C GLU A 246 7.29 18.01 -15.30
N ASN A 247 6.83 16.77 -15.51
CA ASN A 247 5.46 16.47 -15.93
C ASN A 247 4.70 15.63 -14.88
N PRO A 248 4.14 16.27 -13.84
CA PRO A 248 3.41 15.55 -12.79
C PRO A 248 2.13 14.85 -13.27
N ALA A 249 1.66 15.14 -14.49
CA ALA A 249 0.48 14.50 -15.07
C ALA A 249 0.79 13.13 -15.71
N GLU A 250 2.08 12.81 -15.91
CA GLU A 250 2.51 11.52 -16.44
C GLU A 250 2.40 10.44 -15.34
N LEU A 251 1.43 9.53 -15.48
CA LEU A 251 1.21 8.47 -14.49
C LEU A 251 2.06 7.21 -14.75
N THR A 252 2.46 7.01 -15.99
CA THR A 252 3.14 5.81 -16.50
C THR A 252 3.68 6.05 -17.92
N ASN A 253 4.76 5.37 -18.29
CA ASN A 253 5.26 5.25 -19.66
C ASN A 253 6.07 3.94 -19.82
N PRO A 254 6.45 3.53 -21.05
CA PRO A 254 7.16 2.25 -21.27
C PRO A 254 8.48 2.11 -20.50
N THR A 255 9.24 3.19 -20.32
CA THR A 255 10.52 3.17 -19.58
C THR A 255 10.28 2.93 -18.09
N PHE A 256 9.34 3.67 -17.51
CA PHE A 256 8.91 3.50 -16.12
C PHE A 256 8.37 2.09 -15.86
N GLU A 257 7.52 1.57 -16.74
CA GLU A 257 6.97 0.22 -16.59
C GLU A 257 8.04 -0.87 -16.68
N ALA A 258 9.02 -0.75 -17.58
CA ALA A 258 10.12 -1.70 -17.67
C ALA A 258 10.99 -1.72 -16.40
N ASN A 259 11.31 -0.54 -15.84
CA ASN A 259 12.05 -0.43 -14.59
C ASN A 259 11.25 -0.99 -13.40
N ARG A 260 9.97 -0.64 -13.30
CA ARG A 260 9.05 -1.14 -12.26
C ARG A 260 8.89 -2.66 -12.33
N GLU A 261 8.73 -3.23 -13.52
CA GLU A 261 8.60 -4.67 -13.73
C GLU A 261 9.86 -5.43 -13.32
N ALA A 262 11.06 -4.92 -13.66
CA ALA A 262 12.32 -5.51 -13.25
C ALA A 262 12.49 -5.54 -11.72
N ILE A 263 12.22 -4.40 -11.06
CA ILE A 263 12.26 -4.30 -9.59
C ILE A 263 11.22 -5.25 -8.97
N THR A 264 9.99 -5.25 -9.48
CA THR A 264 8.89 -6.11 -8.97
C THR A 264 9.25 -7.59 -9.09
N ALA A 265 9.80 -8.02 -10.24
CA ALA A 265 10.18 -9.41 -10.46
C ALA A 265 11.27 -9.86 -9.46
N GLN A 266 12.25 -9.00 -9.17
CA GLN A 266 13.29 -9.32 -8.20
C GLN A 266 12.76 -9.38 -6.77
N VAL A 267 11.87 -8.46 -6.37
CA VAL A 267 11.18 -8.52 -5.07
C VAL A 267 10.36 -9.81 -4.95
N GLN A 268 9.62 -10.19 -5.99
CA GLN A 268 8.85 -11.44 -6.00
C GLN A 268 9.74 -12.67 -5.85
N ALA A 269 10.89 -12.70 -6.50
CA ALA A 269 11.85 -13.79 -6.36
C ALA A 269 12.38 -13.90 -4.92
N LEU A 270 12.74 -12.76 -4.31
CA LEU A 270 13.20 -12.69 -2.92
C LEU A 270 12.13 -13.18 -1.93
N VAL A 271 10.91 -12.65 -2.04
CA VAL A 271 9.80 -13.03 -1.15
C VAL A 271 9.39 -14.48 -1.36
N THR A 272 9.46 -15.00 -2.59
CA THR A 272 9.18 -16.43 -2.86
C THR A 272 10.22 -17.32 -2.17
N GLU A 273 11.49 -16.94 -2.21
CA GLU A 273 12.55 -17.72 -1.57
C GLU A 273 12.42 -17.69 -0.03
N VAL A 274 12.15 -16.52 0.54
CA VAL A 274 11.81 -16.39 1.97
C VAL A 274 10.59 -17.26 2.31
N GLY A 275 9.54 -17.19 1.51
CA GLY A 275 8.31 -17.96 1.70
C GLY A 275 8.52 -19.48 1.66
N ARG A 276 9.50 -19.98 0.90
CA ARG A 276 9.91 -21.39 0.90
C ARG A 276 10.72 -21.77 2.13
N SER A 277 11.50 -20.84 2.69
CA SER A 277 12.34 -21.08 3.87
C SER A 277 11.59 -21.13 5.20
N VAL A 278 10.35 -20.63 5.24
CA VAL A 278 9.51 -20.54 6.45
C VAL A 278 8.41 -21.62 6.54
N GLN A 279 8.34 -22.54 5.56
CA GLN A 279 7.43 -23.70 5.55
C GLN A 279 8.16 -24.96 6.03
#